data_AF-A0A3M0WSJ9-F1
#
_entry.id   AF-A0A3M0WSJ9-F1
#
_cell.length_a   1.000
_cell.length_b   1.000
_cell.length_c   1.000
_cell.angle_alpha   90.00
_cell.angle_beta   90.00
_cell.angle_gamma   90.00
#
_symmetry.space_group_name_H-M   'P 1'
#
loop_
_entity.id
_entity.type
_entity.pdbx_description
1 polymer ?
#
loop_
_entity_poly.entity_id
_entity_poly.type
_entity_poly.pdbx_seq_one_letter_code
_entity_poly.pdbx_strand_id
1 'polypeptide(L)'
;AEEWRGLADWQAELAPHFKTANRMLGVTENPRFWPADFVLRDIATELGREDTFKPTPVAIFFGEPGKTVPDPFFGGEGPDRAGCIHCGGCMVGCRHNAKNTLDKNYLYFAEKLGVEVRPEANVLAIRPLYGLQPDGARYEVIYEKTTDWVFKRKTAVRTKNVVLSAGVLGTVNLLLKCRDELKTLPKLSPRLGHMVRSNSEALLGVTARESDVDYSQGVAITSHFWIDDVTSVEPVRYPKGSGMMRLLAVPLVDMAGTTVWERVKAFVAEGVKRPYDFIKAKILPNWAHDSTILLIMQTVENRMRLKRGRSIFTLWRQGLVTERDRSLPIPAVVEAGRAVVERFAARTNSIAQSTVNEVLLNTPSTAHILGGCGIGADEQSGVIDIKHEVFNYPGLYVADGSVIPANLGVNPSL
;
A
#
# COMPACT_ATOMS: atom_id res chain seq x y z
N ALA A 1 7.29 -0.72 18.15
CA ALA A 1 7.54 0.74 18.24
C ALA A 1 7.40 1.16 19.69
N GLU A 2 8.44 1.79 20.25
CA GLU A 2 8.54 2.11 21.68
C GLU A 2 7.47 3.11 22.14
N GLU A 3 7.03 3.98 21.23
CA GLU A 3 6.23 5.18 21.51
C GLU A 3 4.80 4.87 22.00
N TRP A 4 4.29 3.67 21.72
CA TRP A 4 2.91 3.29 22.04
C TRP A 4 2.80 1.94 22.75
N ARG A 5 3.91 1.18 22.86
CA ARG A 5 3.91 -0.18 23.44
C ARG A 5 3.30 -0.24 24.84
N GLY A 6 3.44 0.83 25.63
CA GLY A 6 2.94 0.91 27.00
C GLY A 6 1.53 1.51 27.16
N LEU A 7 0.85 1.90 26.08
CA LEU A 7 -0.44 2.60 26.18
C LEU A 7 -1.64 1.67 26.31
N ALA A 8 -1.54 0.43 25.81
CA ALA A 8 -2.57 -0.60 25.91
C ALA A 8 -1.97 -1.99 25.72
N ASP A 9 -2.71 -3.03 26.11
CA ASP A 9 -2.46 -4.39 25.63
C ASP A 9 -3.00 -4.51 24.20
N TRP A 10 -2.18 -4.17 23.23
CA TRP A 10 -2.58 -4.12 21.82
C TRP A 10 -2.99 -5.49 21.26
N GLN A 11 -2.44 -6.58 21.78
CA GLN A 11 -2.82 -7.91 21.33
C GLN A 11 -4.25 -8.21 21.77
N ALA A 12 -4.57 -7.97 23.04
CA ALA A 12 -5.92 -8.15 23.57
C ALA A 12 -6.93 -7.19 22.92
N GLU A 13 -6.56 -5.91 22.76
CA GLU A 13 -7.40 -4.87 22.16
C GLU A 13 -7.74 -5.20 20.70
N LEU A 14 -6.75 -5.59 19.89
CA LEU A 14 -6.94 -5.79 18.44
C LEU A 14 -7.55 -7.16 18.10
N ALA A 15 -7.37 -8.19 18.92
CA ALA A 15 -7.88 -9.54 18.64
C ALA A 15 -9.37 -9.61 18.21
N PRO A 16 -10.34 -8.98 18.91
CA PRO A 16 -11.74 -8.99 18.47
C PRO A 16 -11.95 -8.24 17.15
N HIS A 17 -11.15 -7.20 16.87
CA HIS A 17 -11.22 -6.44 15.64
C HIS A 17 -10.66 -7.22 14.46
N PHE A 18 -9.56 -7.96 14.63
CA PHE A 18 -9.05 -8.90 13.62
C PHE A 18 -10.08 -9.98 13.27
N LYS A 19 -10.80 -10.52 14.25
CA LYS A 19 -11.89 -11.48 13.98
C LYS A 19 -12.99 -10.85 13.12
N THR A 20 -13.36 -9.60 13.42
CA THR A 20 -14.37 -8.86 12.67
C THR A 20 -13.90 -8.56 11.25
N ALA A 21 -12.67 -8.07 11.10
CA ALA A 21 -12.08 -7.76 9.80
C ALA A 21 -11.91 -9.01 8.93
N ASN A 22 -11.45 -10.13 9.49
CA ASN A 22 -11.37 -11.41 8.78
C ASN A 22 -12.74 -11.86 8.26
N ARG A 23 -13.78 -11.75 9.09
CA ARG A 23 -15.16 -12.07 8.68
C ARG A 23 -15.64 -11.13 7.58
N MET A 24 -15.49 -9.81 7.76
CA MET A 24 -15.99 -8.81 6.81
C MET A 24 -15.26 -8.83 5.47
N LEU A 25 -13.96 -9.10 5.47
CA LEU A 25 -13.19 -9.28 4.24
C LEU A 25 -13.47 -10.63 3.57
N GLY A 26 -14.07 -11.59 4.27
CA GLY A 26 -14.30 -12.93 3.74
C GLY A 26 -12.98 -13.64 3.46
N VAL A 27 -12.05 -13.58 4.43
CA VAL A 27 -10.69 -14.12 4.27
C VAL A 27 -10.74 -15.63 4.07
N THR A 28 -10.07 -16.10 3.03
CA THR A 28 -9.84 -17.50 2.73
C THR A 28 -8.39 -17.72 2.35
N GLU A 29 -7.86 -18.90 2.62
CA GLU A 29 -6.53 -19.27 2.13
C GLU A 29 -6.56 -19.47 0.61
N ASN A 30 -5.49 -19.04 -0.06
CA ASN A 30 -5.29 -19.33 -1.47
C ASN A 30 -5.14 -20.85 -1.69
N PRO A 31 -6.03 -21.51 -2.48
CA PRO A 31 -6.07 -22.96 -2.60
C PRO A 31 -5.06 -23.52 -3.61
N ARG A 32 -4.40 -22.66 -4.40
CA ARG A 32 -3.60 -23.10 -5.55
C ARG A 32 -2.34 -22.26 -5.75
N PHE A 33 -1.22 -22.94 -5.88
CA PHE A 33 0.07 -22.36 -6.28
C PHE A 33 0.27 -22.37 -7.80
N TRP A 34 1.13 -21.48 -8.27
CA TRP A 34 1.44 -21.23 -9.67
C TRP A 34 2.97 -21.25 -9.90
N PRO A 35 3.47 -21.16 -11.14
CA PRO A 35 4.90 -21.36 -11.43
C PRO A 35 5.85 -20.54 -10.55
N ALA A 36 5.57 -19.25 -10.33
CA ALA A 36 6.43 -18.41 -9.47
C ALA A 36 6.47 -18.89 -8.01
N ASP A 37 5.37 -19.46 -7.50
CA ASP A 37 5.29 -19.96 -6.14
C ASP A 37 6.18 -21.17 -5.93
N PHE A 38 6.25 -22.07 -6.92
CA PHE A 38 7.14 -23.22 -6.85
C PHE A 38 8.60 -22.80 -6.88
N VAL A 39 8.97 -21.80 -7.68
CA VAL A 39 10.32 -21.22 -7.69
C VAL A 39 10.65 -20.60 -6.33
N LEU A 40 9.71 -19.85 -5.73
CA LEU A 40 9.92 -19.27 -4.40
C LEU A 40 10.03 -20.34 -3.30
N ARG A 41 9.25 -21.41 -3.37
CA ARG A 41 9.36 -22.54 -2.44
C ARG A 41 10.74 -23.19 -2.53
N ASP A 42 11.24 -23.44 -3.74
CA ASP A 42 12.57 -24.03 -3.93
C ASP A 42 13.69 -23.12 -3.38
N ILE A 43 13.53 -21.80 -3.51
CA ILE A 43 14.43 -20.82 -2.90
C ILE A 43 14.31 -20.86 -1.36
N ALA A 44 13.10 -20.96 -0.82
CA ALA A 44 12.90 -21.09 0.62
C ALA A 44 13.56 -22.36 1.18
N THR A 45 13.45 -23.49 0.48
CA THR A 45 14.16 -24.73 0.82
C THR A 45 15.68 -24.56 0.79
N GLU A 46 16.23 -23.92 -0.25
CA GLU A 46 17.68 -23.62 -0.35
C GLU A 46 18.17 -22.76 0.83
N LEU A 47 17.35 -21.81 1.27
CA LEU A 47 17.66 -20.93 2.40
C LEU A 47 17.37 -21.57 3.77
N GLY A 48 16.84 -22.80 3.81
CA GLY A 48 16.45 -23.46 5.07
C GLY A 48 15.25 -22.82 5.77
N ARG A 49 14.35 -22.16 5.01
CA ARG A 49 13.17 -21.42 5.49
C ARG A 49 11.84 -21.94 4.93
N GLU A 50 11.83 -23.17 4.43
CA GLU A 50 10.63 -23.80 3.82
C GLU A 50 9.44 -23.88 4.80
N ASP A 51 9.70 -24.01 6.10
CA ASP A 51 8.68 -24.01 7.16
C ASP A 51 7.84 -22.72 7.23
N THR A 52 8.41 -21.62 6.70
CA THR A 52 7.75 -20.32 6.62
C THR A 52 6.97 -20.12 5.31
N PHE A 53 7.14 -21.00 4.31
CA PHE A 53 6.43 -20.91 3.04
C PHE A 53 4.97 -21.34 3.20
N LYS A 54 4.04 -20.39 3.01
CA LYS A 54 2.61 -20.62 3.24
C LYS A 54 1.75 -19.96 2.15
N PRO A 55 0.56 -20.52 1.86
CA PRO A 55 -0.44 -19.81 1.06
C PRO A 55 -0.85 -18.52 1.77
N THR A 56 -1.18 -17.49 1.00
CA THR A 56 -1.63 -16.22 1.58
C THR A 56 -3.13 -16.26 1.92
N PRO A 57 -3.53 -15.67 3.06
CA PRO A 57 -4.92 -15.35 3.32
C PRO A 57 -5.36 -14.18 2.43
N VAL A 58 -6.43 -14.35 1.66
CA VAL A 58 -6.92 -13.37 0.67
C VAL A 58 -8.44 -13.19 0.74
N ALA A 59 -8.92 -12.01 0.36
CA ALA A 59 -10.34 -11.67 0.26
C ALA A 59 -10.92 -12.01 -1.12
N ILE A 60 -10.94 -13.30 -1.49
CA ILE A 60 -11.32 -13.78 -2.82
C ILE A 60 -12.24 -14.98 -2.70
N PHE A 61 -13.36 -14.97 -3.42
CA PHE A 61 -14.20 -16.14 -3.55
C PHE A 61 -13.63 -17.10 -4.61
N PHE A 62 -13.18 -18.29 -4.22
CA PHE A 62 -12.60 -19.26 -5.15
C PHE A 62 -13.67 -20.06 -5.91
N GLY A 63 -14.61 -20.71 -5.21
CA GLY A 63 -15.80 -21.33 -5.81
C GLY A 63 -15.56 -22.20 -7.05
N GLU A 64 -16.61 -22.42 -7.84
CA GLU A 64 -16.46 -22.96 -9.20
C GLU A 64 -16.08 -21.79 -10.15
N PRO A 65 -14.96 -21.88 -10.90
CA PRO A 65 -14.46 -20.76 -11.70
C PRO A 65 -15.50 -20.15 -12.65
N GLY A 66 -15.74 -18.84 -12.53
CA GLY A 66 -16.67 -18.08 -13.36
C GLY A 66 -18.16 -18.28 -13.03
N LYS A 67 -18.51 -19.25 -12.18
CA LYS A 67 -19.89 -19.49 -11.77
C LYS A 67 -20.31 -18.49 -10.71
N THR A 68 -21.43 -17.80 -10.97
CA THR A 68 -22.04 -16.88 -10.01
C THR A 68 -22.90 -17.66 -9.02
N VAL A 69 -22.78 -17.31 -7.74
CA VAL A 69 -23.58 -17.85 -6.63
C VAL A 69 -24.10 -16.69 -5.77
N PRO A 70 -25.22 -16.89 -5.04
CA PRO A 70 -25.66 -15.97 -3.99
C PRO A 70 -24.55 -15.76 -2.95
N ASP A 71 -24.60 -14.62 -2.25
CA ASP A 71 -23.52 -14.18 -1.35
C ASP A 71 -22.95 -15.29 -0.45
N PRO A 72 -21.70 -15.72 -0.71
CA PRO A 72 -21.07 -16.82 0.01
C PRO A 72 -20.45 -16.38 1.34
N PHE A 73 -20.40 -15.07 1.66
CA PHE A 73 -19.67 -14.55 2.82
C PHE A 73 -20.57 -14.17 4.00
N PHE A 74 -21.78 -13.68 3.73
CA PHE A 74 -22.66 -13.14 4.77
C PHE A 74 -24.03 -13.83 4.81
N GLY A 75 -24.08 -15.11 4.44
CA GLY A 75 -25.29 -15.92 4.53
C GLY A 75 -26.41 -15.46 3.58
N GLY A 76 -26.05 -14.90 2.42
CA GLY A 76 -27.02 -14.41 1.43
C GLY A 76 -27.40 -12.95 1.57
N GLU A 77 -26.92 -12.24 2.61
CA GLU A 77 -27.29 -10.84 2.85
C GLU A 77 -26.48 -9.82 2.03
N GLY A 78 -25.30 -10.22 1.54
CA GLY A 78 -24.45 -9.44 0.65
C GLY A 78 -24.81 -9.61 -0.83
N PRO A 79 -24.02 -9.01 -1.74
CA PRO A 79 -24.22 -9.20 -3.18
C PRO A 79 -23.67 -10.55 -3.66
N ASP A 80 -24.16 -11.04 -4.79
CA ASP A 80 -23.64 -12.23 -5.47
C ASP A 80 -22.13 -12.18 -5.73
N ARG A 81 -21.51 -13.36 -5.83
CA ARG A 81 -20.09 -13.52 -6.16
C ARG A 81 -19.89 -14.57 -7.23
N ALA A 82 -18.82 -14.44 -8.00
CA ALA A 82 -18.44 -15.46 -8.98
C ALA A 82 -17.08 -16.06 -8.65
N GLY A 83 -16.93 -17.38 -8.85
CA GLY A 83 -15.69 -18.08 -8.52
C GLY A 83 -14.48 -17.53 -9.29
N CYS A 84 -13.36 -17.38 -8.59
CA CYS A 84 -12.12 -16.87 -9.15
C CYS A 84 -11.62 -17.72 -10.32
N ILE A 85 -11.35 -17.07 -11.45
CA ILE A 85 -10.75 -17.71 -12.62
C ILE A 85 -9.22 -17.61 -12.65
N HIS A 86 -8.59 -17.12 -11.57
CA HIS A 86 -7.14 -16.98 -11.43
C HIS A 86 -6.45 -16.17 -12.55
N CYS A 87 -7.06 -15.06 -12.98
CA CYS A 87 -6.58 -14.27 -14.11
C CYS A 87 -5.45 -13.27 -13.79
N GLY A 88 -4.96 -13.18 -12.55
CA GLY A 88 -3.94 -12.19 -12.13
C GLY A 88 -4.46 -10.75 -12.00
N GLY A 89 -5.76 -10.51 -12.24
CA GLY A 89 -6.33 -9.16 -12.36
C GLY A 89 -6.51 -8.37 -11.07
N CYS A 90 -6.09 -8.87 -9.92
CA CYS A 90 -6.47 -8.30 -8.62
C CYS A 90 -5.89 -6.90 -8.37
N MET A 91 -4.71 -6.59 -8.94
CA MET A 91 -4.03 -5.28 -8.80
C MET A 91 -4.66 -4.16 -9.63
N VAL A 92 -5.41 -4.51 -10.68
CA VAL A 92 -6.03 -3.57 -11.62
C VAL A 92 -7.55 -3.58 -11.57
N GLY A 93 -8.11 -4.18 -10.52
CA GLY A 93 -9.55 -4.40 -10.36
C GLY A 93 -10.02 -5.73 -10.94
N CYS A 94 -10.65 -6.55 -10.09
CA CYS A 94 -11.24 -7.81 -10.51
C CYS A 94 -12.50 -7.58 -11.35
N ARG A 95 -12.47 -7.96 -12.63
CA ARG A 95 -13.60 -7.84 -13.57
C ARG A 95 -14.57 -9.02 -13.53
N HIS A 96 -14.27 -10.05 -12.75
CA HIS A 96 -14.99 -11.32 -12.72
C HIS A 96 -15.75 -11.54 -11.41
N ASN A 97 -16.00 -10.47 -10.65
CA ASN A 97 -16.79 -10.50 -9.41
C ASN A 97 -16.32 -11.49 -8.32
N ALA A 98 -15.04 -11.89 -8.34
CA ALA A 98 -14.47 -12.85 -7.38
C ALA A 98 -13.83 -12.18 -6.16
N LYS A 99 -13.17 -11.03 -6.35
CA LYS A 99 -12.53 -10.29 -5.24
C LYS A 99 -13.61 -9.61 -4.39
N ASN A 100 -13.55 -9.84 -3.08
CA ASN A 100 -14.48 -9.28 -2.10
C ASN A 100 -14.05 -7.86 -1.69
N THR A 101 -14.16 -6.93 -2.63
CA THR A 101 -13.79 -5.52 -2.49
C THR A 101 -14.72 -4.78 -1.51
N LEU A 102 -14.28 -3.62 -1.02
CA LEU A 102 -14.97 -2.89 0.07
C LEU A 102 -16.37 -2.36 -0.31
N ASP A 103 -16.57 -2.05 -1.59
CA ASP A 103 -17.86 -1.74 -2.22
C ASP A 103 -18.87 -2.89 -2.15
N LYS A 104 -18.41 -4.11 -1.88
CA LYS A 104 -19.24 -5.32 -1.84
C LYS A 104 -19.40 -5.91 -0.44
N ASN A 105 -18.74 -5.33 0.57
CA ASN A 105 -18.89 -5.71 1.97
C ASN A 105 -19.22 -4.48 2.84
N TYR A 106 -18.24 -3.79 3.42
CA TYR A 106 -18.42 -2.67 4.33
C TYR A 106 -19.31 -1.56 3.77
N LEU A 107 -19.03 -1.08 2.54
CA LEU A 107 -19.83 0.00 1.95
C LEU A 107 -21.22 -0.48 1.55
N TYR A 108 -21.32 -1.70 1.00
CA TYR A 108 -22.61 -2.29 0.64
C TYR A 108 -23.57 -2.34 1.85
N PHE A 109 -23.10 -2.84 2.99
CA PHE A 109 -23.91 -2.89 4.21
C PHE A 109 -24.14 -1.52 4.82
N ALA A 110 -23.16 -0.61 4.74
CA ALA A 110 -23.34 0.76 5.20
C ALA A 110 -24.49 1.45 4.44
N GLU A 111 -24.51 1.34 3.10
CA GLU A 111 -25.57 1.90 2.27
C GLU A 111 -26.93 1.24 2.55
N LYS A 112 -26.97 -0.09 2.74
CA LYS A 112 -28.18 -0.82 3.15
C LYS A 112 -28.74 -0.33 4.50
N LEU A 113 -27.88 0.17 5.38
CA LEU A 113 -28.24 0.75 6.68
C LEU A 113 -28.55 2.27 6.61
N GLY A 114 -28.55 2.86 5.41
CA GLY A 114 -28.90 4.26 5.19
C GLY A 114 -27.73 5.24 5.18
N VAL A 115 -26.48 4.76 5.13
CA VAL A 115 -25.32 5.64 4.91
C VAL A 115 -25.33 6.15 3.47
N GLU A 116 -25.13 7.46 3.31
CA GLU A 116 -25.01 8.08 1.99
C GLU A 116 -23.54 8.15 1.55
N VAL A 117 -23.21 7.52 0.42
CA VAL A 117 -21.90 7.64 -0.23
C VAL A 117 -21.95 8.73 -1.29
N ARG A 118 -21.13 9.77 -1.13
CA ARG A 118 -20.99 10.87 -2.10
C ARG A 118 -19.68 10.73 -2.89
N PRO A 119 -19.68 10.06 -4.06
CA PRO A 119 -18.48 9.96 -4.87
C PRO A 119 -18.08 11.34 -5.41
N GLU A 120 -16.82 11.46 -5.85
CA GLU A 120 -16.28 12.70 -6.45
C GLU A 120 -16.21 13.91 -5.49
N ALA A 121 -16.41 13.70 -4.18
CA ALA A 121 -16.34 14.72 -3.15
C ALA A 121 -14.92 14.80 -2.54
N ASN A 122 -14.09 15.71 -3.05
CA ASN A 122 -12.74 15.92 -2.54
C ASN A 122 -12.74 16.93 -1.39
N VAL A 123 -12.49 16.47 -0.16
CA VAL A 123 -12.43 17.31 1.04
C VAL A 123 -11.21 18.22 1.00
N LEU A 124 -11.43 19.52 1.18
CA LEU A 124 -10.43 20.56 1.07
C LEU A 124 -10.02 21.15 2.42
N ALA A 125 -10.94 21.16 3.39
CA ALA A 125 -10.76 21.77 4.70
C ALA A 125 -11.75 21.21 5.73
N ILE A 126 -11.33 21.18 7.00
CA ILE A 126 -12.17 20.90 8.16
C ILE A 126 -12.08 22.12 9.08
N ARG A 127 -13.22 22.64 9.51
CA ARG A 127 -13.34 23.82 10.37
C ARG A 127 -14.13 23.48 11.62
N PRO A 128 -13.56 23.65 12.83
CA PRO A 128 -14.34 23.61 14.06
C PRO A 128 -15.37 24.75 14.07
N LEU A 129 -16.57 24.45 14.55
CA LEU A 129 -17.62 25.41 14.85
C LEU A 129 -17.61 25.65 16.36
N TYR A 130 -17.27 26.86 16.77
CA TYR A 130 -17.20 27.23 18.17
C TYR A 130 -18.57 27.69 18.68
N GLY A 131 -18.84 27.44 19.97
CA GLY A 131 -20.12 27.78 20.61
C GLY A 131 -21.24 26.79 20.30
N LEU A 132 -22.39 27.00 20.93
CA LEU A 132 -23.57 26.15 20.76
C LEU A 132 -24.16 26.35 19.37
N GLN A 133 -24.19 25.27 18.59
CA GLN A 133 -24.83 25.25 17.28
C GLN A 133 -26.26 24.70 17.39
N PRO A 134 -27.27 25.27 16.70
CA PRO A 134 -28.66 24.78 16.76
C PRO A 134 -28.83 23.33 16.32
N ASP A 135 -28.00 22.87 15.38
CA ASP A 135 -27.95 21.49 14.87
C ASP A 135 -27.02 20.57 15.67
N GLY A 136 -26.35 21.12 16.70
CA GLY A 136 -25.33 20.44 17.49
C GLY A 136 -24.05 20.12 16.73
N ALA A 137 -23.85 20.68 15.53
CA ALA A 137 -22.65 20.46 14.73
C ALA A 137 -21.41 20.99 15.46
N ARG A 138 -20.29 20.27 15.34
CA ARG A 138 -18.98 20.70 15.82
C ARG A 138 -18.02 21.06 14.69
N TYR A 139 -18.31 20.62 13.48
CA TYR A 139 -17.44 20.79 12.33
C TYR A 139 -18.24 21.21 11.09
N GLU A 140 -17.62 22.07 10.31
CA GLU A 140 -17.93 22.32 8.91
C GLU A 140 -16.84 21.66 8.05
N VAL A 141 -17.24 20.78 7.13
CA VAL A 141 -16.35 20.09 6.18
C VAL A 141 -16.60 20.65 4.80
N ILE A 142 -15.56 21.21 4.20
CA ILE A 142 -15.62 21.84 2.88
C ILE A 142 -15.02 20.89 1.86
N TYR A 143 -15.74 20.65 0.78
CA TYR A 143 -15.30 19.80 -0.31
C TYR A 143 -15.62 20.43 -1.67
N GLU A 144 -14.95 19.96 -2.71
CA GLU A 144 -15.25 20.29 -4.10
C GLU A 144 -15.61 19.03 -4.87
N LYS A 145 -16.41 19.19 -5.92
CA LYS A 145 -16.66 18.10 -6.86
C LYS A 145 -15.46 17.95 -7.81
N THR A 146 -14.84 16.78 -7.87
CA THR A 146 -13.65 16.55 -8.71
C THR A 146 -13.95 16.63 -10.21
N THR A 147 -15.20 16.43 -10.60
CA THR A 147 -15.68 16.51 -11.99
C THR A 147 -16.17 17.88 -12.41
N ASP A 148 -16.02 18.92 -11.58
CA ASP A 148 -16.25 20.29 -12.01
C ASP A 148 -14.96 20.81 -12.68
N TRP A 149 -14.95 20.93 -14.02
CA TRP A 149 -13.72 21.24 -14.78
C TRP A 149 -13.41 22.74 -14.83
N VAL A 150 -14.44 23.58 -14.94
CA VAL A 150 -14.29 25.03 -15.17
C VAL A 150 -14.47 25.83 -13.88
N PHE A 151 -15.57 25.59 -13.16
CA PHE A 151 -15.87 26.25 -11.89
C PHE A 151 -15.96 25.20 -10.80
N LYS A 152 -14.87 25.00 -10.05
CA LYS A 152 -14.83 24.09 -8.91
C LYS A 152 -15.70 24.62 -7.78
N ARG A 153 -16.98 24.25 -7.78
CA ARG A 153 -17.92 24.68 -6.73
C ARG A 153 -17.53 24.02 -5.42
N LYS A 154 -17.34 24.87 -4.41
CA LYS A 154 -17.10 24.43 -3.04
C LYS A 154 -18.43 24.30 -2.34
N THR A 155 -18.64 23.15 -1.72
CA THR A 155 -19.81 22.86 -0.90
C THR A 155 -19.34 22.60 0.53
N ALA A 156 -20.22 22.85 1.50
CA ALA A 156 -19.95 22.60 2.91
C ALA A 156 -21.03 21.67 3.49
N VAL A 157 -20.63 20.79 4.38
CA VAL A 157 -21.54 20.01 5.23
C VAL A 157 -21.20 20.25 6.69
N ARG A 158 -22.23 20.31 7.52
CA ARG A 158 -22.10 20.46 8.98
C ARG A 158 -22.30 19.10 9.64
N THR A 159 -21.46 18.77 10.60
CA THR A 159 -21.49 17.48 11.28
C THR A 159 -21.02 17.58 12.73
N LYS A 160 -21.44 16.60 13.54
CA LYS A 160 -21.00 16.43 14.93
C LYS A 160 -19.63 15.76 15.01
N ASN A 161 -19.39 14.77 14.14
CA ASN A 161 -18.17 13.97 14.12
C ASN A 161 -17.59 13.91 12.71
N VAL A 162 -16.27 13.82 12.64
CA VAL A 162 -15.51 13.62 11.39
C VAL A 162 -14.51 12.50 11.61
N VAL A 163 -14.52 11.49 10.74
CA VAL A 163 -13.53 10.42 10.73
C VAL A 163 -12.70 10.56 9.46
N LEU A 164 -11.40 10.74 9.59
CA LEU A 164 -10.47 10.79 8.46
C LEU A 164 -10.00 9.38 8.11
N SER A 165 -10.32 8.96 6.89
CA SER A 165 -9.91 7.67 6.31
C SER A 165 -9.44 7.84 4.86
N ALA A 166 -8.69 8.91 4.58
CA ALA A 166 -8.25 9.28 3.23
C ALA A 166 -6.91 8.60 2.84
N GLY A 167 -6.51 7.55 3.56
CA GLY A 167 -5.18 6.95 3.48
C GLY A 167 -4.10 7.91 3.99
N VAL A 168 -2.88 7.40 4.16
CA VAL A 168 -1.80 8.20 4.78
C VAL A 168 -1.56 9.52 4.08
N LEU A 169 -1.40 9.48 2.76
CA LEU A 169 -1.11 10.67 1.97
C LEU A 169 -2.26 11.68 2.03
N GLY A 170 -3.51 11.23 1.92
CA GLY A 170 -4.68 12.10 1.93
C GLY A 170 -4.93 12.73 3.30
N THR A 171 -4.94 11.91 4.34
CA THR A 171 -5.19 12.33 5.73
C THR A 171 -4.11 13.27 6.24
N VAL A 172 -2.83 12.88 6.13
CA VAL A 172 -1.72 13.71 6.59
C VAL A 172 -1.67 15.02 5.81
N ASN A 173 -1.87 14.99 4.49
CA ASN A 173 -1.91 16.20 3.67
C ASN A 173 -3.06 17.14 4.06
N LEU A 174 -4.27 16.62 4.28
CA LEU A 174 -5.42 17.43 4.67
C LEU A 174 -5.21 18.07 6.04
N LEU A 175 -4.74 17.31 7.03
CA LEU A 175 -4.49 17.83 8.39
C LEU A 175 -3.36 18.86 8.39
N LEU A 176 -2.25 18.60 7.70
CA LEU A 176 -1.16 19.56 7.58
C LEU A 176 -1.63 20.85 6.89
N LYS A 177 -2.45 20.74 5.84
CA LYS A 177 -3.05 21.90 5.18
C LYS A 177 -3.97 22.69 6.13
N CYS A 178 -4.79 22.00 6.93
CA CYS A 178 -5.66 22.64 7.92
C CYS A 178 -4.86 23.33 9.04
N ARG A 179 -3.74 22.76 9.48
CA ARG A 179 -2.85 23.35 10.52
C ARG A 179 -1.97 24.48 9.99
N ASP A 180 -1.31 24.26 8.85
CA ASP A 180 -0.18 25.07 8.42
C ASP A 180 -0.57 26.16 7.42
N GLU A 181 -1.59 25.94 6.60
CA GLU A 181 -2.00 26.86 5.54
C GLU A 181 -3.33 27.56 5.85
N LEU A 182 -4.38 26.78 6.09
CA LEU A 182 -5.72 27.31 6.30
C LEU A 182 -5.95 27.81 7.72
N LYS A 183 -5.10 27.38 8.67
CA LYS A 183 -5.18 27.72 10.10
C LYS A 183 -6.55 27.41 10.72
N THR A 184 -7.28 26.45 10.17
CA THR A 184 -8.58 26.01 10.69
C THR A 184 -8.42 25.04 11.86
N LEU A 185 -7.30 24.30 11.90
CA LEU A 185 -6.94 23.39 12.97
C LEU A 185 -5.54 23.72 13.54
N PRO A 186 -5.30 24.92 14.10
CA PRO A 186 -3.96 25.38 14.48
C PRO A 186 -3.36 24.65 15.69
N LYS A 187 -4.19 24.08 16.56
CA LYS A 187 -3.79 23.30 17.75
C LYS A 187 -3.49 21.81 17.47
N LEU A 188 -3.40 21.41 16.20
CA LEU A 188 -3.01 20.03 15.86
C LEU A 188 -1.59 19.76 16.37
N SER A 189 -1.37 18.54 16.86
CA SER A 189 -0.09 18.12 17.41
C SER A 189 1.10 18.48 16.51
N PRO A 190 2.24 18.93 17.07
CA PRO A 190 3.48 19.10 16.33
C PRO A 190 4.02 17.77 15.76
N ARG A 191 3.59 16.62 16.29
CA ARG A 191 3.97 15.28 15.81
C ARG A 191 3.30 14.88 14.50
N LEU A 192 2.31 15.63 14.02
CA LEU A 192 1.67 15.37 12.73
C LEU A 192 2.70 15.37 11.58
N GLY A 193 2.70 14.28 10.82
CA GLY A 193 3.62 14.02 9.71
C GLY A 193 4.96 13.41 10.12
N HIS A 194 5.21 13.15 11.41
CA HIS A 194 6.40 12.43 11.88
C HIS A 194 6.20 10.92 11.90
N MET A 195 7.32 10.17 11.98
CA MET A 195 7.34 8.70 12.10
C MET A 195 6.55 8.02 10.97
N VAL A 196 6.65 8.57 9.77
CA VAL A 196 6.07 7.97 8.57
C VAL A 196 7.02 6.88 8.11
N ARG A 197 6.49 5.74 7.70
CA ARG A 197 7.27 4.58 7.31
C ARG A 197 6.77 4.03 5.97
N SER A 198 7.58 3.16 5.37
CA SER A 198 7.33 2.59 4.05
C SER A 198 7.15 1.07 4.10
N ASN A 199 6.83 0.52 5.28
CA ASN A 199 6.81 -0.91 5.55
C ASN A 199 8.15 -1.61 5.22
N SER A 200 9.25 -0.82 5.17
CA SER A 200 10.58 -1.22 4.71
C SER A 200 10.57 -1.99 3.38
N GLU A 201 9.83 -1.47 2.41
CA GLU A 201 9.58 -2.18 1.17
C GLU A 201 10.65 -2.01 0.10
N ALA A 202 10.83 -3.08 -0.68
CA ALA A 202 11.47 -3.04 -1.99
C ALA A 202 10.61 -3.79 -3.01
N LEU A 203 10.48 -3.20 -4.20
CA LEU A 203 9.73 -3.78 -5.32
C LEU A 203 10.72 -4.23 -6.38
N LEU A 204 11.04 -5.52 -6.38
CA LEU A 204 11.97 -6.10 -7.32
C LEU A 204 11.21 -6.92 -8.37
N GLY A 205 11.81 -7.15 -9.52
CA GLY A 205 11.15 -7.83 -10.64
C GLY A 205 12.04 -8.89 -11.28
N VAL A 206 11.40 -9.88 -11.88
CA VAL A 206 12.03 -10.88 -12.73
C VAL A 206 11.21 -11.01 -14.00
N THR A 207 11.85 -10.93 -15.16
CA THR A 207 11.19 -11.12 -16.47
C THR A 207 11.87 -12.26 -17.23
N ALA A 208 11.14 -13.34 -17.50
CA ALA A 208 11.63 -14.47 -18.27
C ALA A 208 12.04 -14.05 -19.68
N ARG A 209 13.16 -14.59 -20.17
CA ARG A 209 13.60 -14.35 -21.56
C ARG A 209 12.72 -15.08 -22.56
N GLU A 210 12.16 -16.21 -22.14
CA GLU A 210 11.24 -17.07 -22.86
C GLU A 210 9.80 -16.84 -22.36
N SER A 211 8.82 -17.27 -23.16
CA SER A 211 7.38 -17.09 -22.87
C SER A 211 6.63 -18.43 -22.83
N ASP A 212 7.33 -19.48 -22.45
CA ASP A 212 6.82 -20.84 -22.27
C ASP A 212 5.99 -20.98 -20.98
N VAL A 213 6.35 -20.23 -19.94
CA VAL A 213 5.65 -20.22 -18.64
C VAL A 213 4.81 -18.94 -18.48
N ASP A 214 3.53 -19.12 -18.12
CA ASP A 214 2.62 -18.02 -17.80
C ASP A 214 2.69 -17.64 -16.31
N TYR A 215 3.46 -16.61 -15.98
CA TYR A 215 3.59 -16.06 -14.63
C TYR A 215 2.41 -15.15 -14.23
N SER A 216 1.51 -14.80 -15.16
CA SER A 216 0.34 -13.95 -14.88
C SER A 216 -0.80 -14.69 -14.17
N GLN A 217 -0.76 -16.02 -14.15
CA GLN A 217 -1.84 -16.84 -13.60
C GLN A 217 -1.81 -16.88 -12.07
N GLY A 218 -3.00 -16.90 -11.49
CA GLY A 218 -3.22 -16.88 -10.05
C GLY A 218 -3.97 -15.66 -9.57
N VAL A 219 -4.04 -15.53 -8.25
CA VAL A 219 -4.39 -14.25 -7.63
C VAL A 219 -3.14 -13.38 -7.56
N ALA A 220 -3.27 -12.08 -7.27
CA ALA A 220 -2.10 -11.19 -7.30
C ALA A 220 -0.97 -11.66 -6.38
N ILE A 221 -1.31 -12.12 -5.17
CA ILE A 221 -0.37 -12.66 -4.19
C ILE A 221 -0.91 -14.00 -3.69
N THR A 222 -0.16 -15.07 -3.91
CA THR A 222 -0.59 -16.47 -3.75
C THR A 222 0.13 -17.21 -2.63
N SER A 223 1.36 -16.81 -2.33
CA SER A 223 2.22 -17.39 -1.30
C SER A 223 3.07 -16.31 -0.65
N HIS A 224 3.67 -16.65 0.48
CA HIS A 224 4.68 -15.82 1.13
C HIS A 224 5.66 -16.74 1.86
N PHE A 225 6.88 -16.27 2.08
CA PHE A 225 7.81 -16.87 3.04
C PHE A 225 8.72 -15.82 3.66
N TRP A 226 9.37 -16.17 4.76
CA TRP A 226 10.32 -15.32 5.46
C TRP A 226 11.75 -15.71 5.07
N ILE A 227 12.50 -14.77 4.47
CA ILE A 227 13.90 -14.95 4.08
C ILE A 227 14.76 -15.08 5.34
N ASP A 228 14.47 -14.24 6.32
CA ASP A 228 15.07 -14.18 7.64
C ASP A 228 14.01 -13.73 8.67
N ASP A 229 14.41 -13.50 9.92
CA ASP A 229 13.48 -13.21 11.01
C ASP A 229 12.77 -11.84 10.87
N VAL A 230 13.22 -10.99 9.94
CA VAL A 230 12.69 -9.63 9.75
C VAL A 230 12.24 -9.34 8.33
N THR A 231 12.52 -10.19 7.35
CA THR A 231 12.29 -9.94 5.92
C THR A 231 11.37 -11.00 5.30
N SER A 232 10.24 -10.56 4.75
CA SER A 232 9.31 -11.41 4.00
C SER A 232 9.38 -11.15 2.50
N VAL A 233 8.97 -12.14 1.71
CA VAL A 233 8.83 -12.03 0.26
C VAL A 233 7.53 -12.63 -0.24
N GLU A 234 6.92 -11.93 -1.18
CA GLU A 234 5.64 -12.28 -1.81
C GLU A 234 5.74 -12.13 -3.34
N PRO A 235 5.26 -13.12 -4.13
CA PRO A 235 5.11 -12.94 -5.56
C PRO A 235 3.88 -12.07 -5.84
N VAL A 236 4.08 -10.98 -6.58
CA VAL A 236 3.04 -10.09 -7.07
C VAL A 236 2.97 -10.21 -8.58
N ARG A 237 1.75 -10.39 -9.09
CA ARG A 237 1.50 -10.55 -10.53
C ARG A 237 0.35 -9.68 -11.03
N TYR A 238 0.40 -9.39 -12.32
CA TYR A 238 -0.57 -8.60 -13.08
C TYR A 238 -1.22 -9.49 -14.14
N PRO A 239 -2.45 -9.19 -14.61
CA PRO A 239 -3.10 -10.04 -15.59
C PRO A 239 -2.42 -9.90 -16.94
N LYS A 240 -2.46 -10.97 -17.74
CA LYS A 240 -1.99 -10.97 -19.13
C LYS A 240 -2.51 -9.74 -19.89
N GLY A 241 -1.62 -9.09 -20.65
CA GLY A 241 -1.91 -7.84 -21.37
C GLY A 241 -1.65 -6.55 -20.57
N SER A 242 -1.37 -6.63 -19.26
CA SER A 242 -1.01 -5.45 -18.46
C SER A 242 0.49 -5.14 -18.52
N GLY A 243 0.89 -4.14 -19.31
CA GLY A 243 2.30 -3.80 -19.50
C GLY A 243 2.79 -2.52 -18.81
N MET A 244 1.91 -1.76 -18.13
CA MET A 244 2.24 -0.41 -17.65
C MET A 244 3.40 -0.40 -16.64
N MET A 245 3.47 -1.41 -15.77
CA MET A 245 4.52 -1.50 -14.74
C MET A 245 5.94 -1.62 -15.31
N ARG A 246 6.11 -2.08 -16.55
CA ARG A 246 7.44 -2.15 -17.17
C ARG A 246 8.08 -0.79 -17.37
N LEU A 247 7.30 0.30 -17.43
CA LEU A 247 7.84 1.65 -17.53
C LEU A 247 8.68 2.01 -16.30
N LEU A 248 8.30 1.47 -15.13
CA LEU A 248 8.99 1.68 -13.86
C LEU A 248 10.13 0.66 -13.63
N ALA A 249 10.09 -0.51 -14.27
CA ALA A 249 11.07 -1.58 -14.05
C ALA A 249 12.34 -1.38 -14.88
N VAL A 250 13.52 -1.28 -14.28
CA VAL A 250 14.82 -1.20 -14.96
C VAL A 250 15.69 -2.41 -14.58
N PRO A 251 16.66 -2.81 -15.41
CA PRO A 251 17.59 -3.87 -15.04
C PRO A 251 18.25 -3.60 -13.70
N LEU A 252 18.39 -4.64 -12.89
CA LEU A 252 19.11 -4.56 -11.62
C LEU A 252 20.59 -4.32 -11.91
N VAL A 253 21.14 -3.20 -11.44
CA VAL A 253 22.57 -2.88 -11.53
C VAL A 253 23.19 -2.92 -10.14
N ASP A 254 24.52 -2.97 -10.04
CA ASP A 254 25.18 -2.82 -8.75
C ASP A 254 25.05 -1.37 -8.26
N MET A 255 24.60 -1.22 -7.01
CA MET A 255 24.12 0.04 -6.42
C MET A 255 25.03 0.54 -5.29
N ALA A 256 25.97 -0.29 -4.83
CA ALA A 256 26.79 0.01 -3.67
C ALA A 256 27.79 1.14 -3.95
N GLY A 257 27.70 2.24 -3.18
CA GLY A 257 28.70 3.32 -3.19
C GLY A 257 28.73 4.22 -4.44
N THR A 258 27.82 4.05 -5.40
CA THR A 258 27.85 4.77 -6.68
C THR A 258 27.07 6.08 -6.67
N THR A 259 27.62 7.10 -7.33
CA THR A 259 26.96 8.38 -7.62
C THR A 259 25.83 8.21 -8.65
N VAL A 260 24.89 9.17 -8.72
CA VAL A 260 23.78 9.15 -9.71
C VAL A 260 24.30 8.98 -11.14
N TRP A 261 25.39 9.66 -11.51
CA TRP A 261 25.98 9.57 -12.85
C TRP A 261 26.57 8.19 -13.15
N GLU A 262 27.19 7.54 -12.17
CA GLU A 262 27.70 6.18 -12.33
C GLU A 262 26.57 5.16 -12.50
N ARG A 263 25.45 5.35 -11.80
CA ARG A 263 24.25 4.51 -11.95
C ARG A 263 23.62 4.66 -13.33
N VAL A 264 23.50 5.90 -13.81
CA VAL A 264 23.03 6.18 -15.18
C VAL A 264 23.97 5.53 -16.21
N LYS A 265 25.28 5.68 -16.05
CA LYS A 265 26.27 5.02 -16.93
C LYS A 265 26.15 3.49 -16.89
N ALA A 266 26.01 2.89 -15.71
CA ALA A 266 25.84 1.46 -15.53
C ALA A 266 24.55 0.96 -16.21
N PHE A 267 23.44 1.68 -16.03
CA PHE A 267 22.17 1.39 -16.70
C PHE A 267 22.31 1.44 -18.24
N VAL A 268 22.92 2.51 -18.77
CA VAL A 268 23.15 2.63 -20.22
C VAL A 268 24.09 1.54 -20.72
N ALA A 269 25.18 1.27 -20.01
CA ALA A 269 26.13 0.22 -20.37
C ALA A 269 25.47 -1.16 -20.38
N GLU A 270 24.63 -1.48 -19.39
CA GLU A 270 23.92 -2.76 -19.34
C GLU A 270 22.90 -2.88 -20.47
N GLY A 271 22.18 -1.81 -20.78
CA GLY A 271 21.27 -1.77 -21.93
C GLY A 271 21.97 -1.99 -23.27
N VAL A 272 23.19 -1.47 -23.43
CA VAL A 272 24.02 -1.68 -24.63
C VAL A 272 24.63 -3.09 -24.68
N LYS A 273 25.08 -3.63 -23.54
CA LYS A 273 25.67 -4.98 -23.46
C LYS A 273 24.65 -6.08 -23.67
N ARG A 274 23.40 -5.86 -23.26
CA ARG A 274 22.31 -6.85 -23.34
C ARG A 274 21.09 -6.26 -24.06
N PRO A 275 21.20 -5.99 -25.38
CA PRO A 275 20.15 -5.31 -26.13
C PRO A 275 18.85 -6.14 -26.18
N TYR A 276 18.96 -7.47 -26.27
CA TYR A 276 17.79 -8.35 -26.22
C TYR A 276 17.06 -8.25 -24.88
N ASP A 277 17.77 -8.30 -23.75
CA ASP A 277 17.18 -8.20 -22.42
C ASP A 277 16.44 -6.87 -22.24
N PHE A 278 17.05 -5.77 -22.69
CA PHE A 278 16.42 -4.46 -22.66
C PHE A 278 15.13 -4.42 -23.50
N ILE A 279 15.20 -4.91 -24.74
CA ILE A 279 14.04 -4.96 -25.66
C ILE A 279 12.94 -5.86 -25.09
N LYS A 280 13.28 -7.03 -24.55
CA LYS A 280 12.34 -7.97 -23.91
C LYS A 280 11.64 -7.34 -22.71
N ALA A 281 12.39 -6.71 -21.82
CA ALA A 281 11.85 -6.08 -20.62
C ALA A 281 11.00 -4.83 -20.91
N LYS A 282 11.36 -4.02 -21.93
CA LYS A 282 10.78 -2.70 -22.15
C LYS A 282 9.81 -2.58 -23.33
N ILE A 283 10.00 -3.37 -24.37
CA ILE A 283 9.31 -3.16 -25.66
C ILE A 283 8.41 -4.34 -26.02
N LEU A 284 8.91 -5.57 -25.93
CA LEU A 284 8.16 -6.75 -26.39
C LEU A 284 6.80 -6.92 -25.67
N PRO A 285 5.77 -7.45 -26.36
CA PRO A 285 4.48 -7.74 -25.74
C PRO A 285 4.63 -8.82 -24.64
N ASN A 286 3.55 -9.08 -23.89
CA ASN A 286 3.48 -10.13 -22.88
C ASN A 286 4.30 -9.91 -21.59
N TRP A 287 4.70 -8.66 -21.28
CA TRP A 287 5.42 -8.37 -20.03
C TRP A 287 4.78 -9.00 -18.79
N ALA A 288 3.49 -8.78 -18.49
CA ALA A 288 2.86 -9.39 -17.32
C ALA A 288 2.80 -10.94 -17.35
N HIS A 289 2.80 -11.55 -18.54
CA HIS A 289 2.85 -13.01 -18.68
C HIS A 289 4.25 -13.54 -18.34
N ASP A 290 5.30 -12.82 -18.72
CA ASP A 290 6.68 -13.26 -18.54
C ASP A 290 7.29 -12.76 -17.22
N SER A 291 6.62 -11.85 -16.51
CA SER A 291 7.17 -11.16 -15.35
C SER A 291 6.48 -11.53 -14.04
N THR A 292 7.28 -11.66 -12.99
CA THR A 292 6.83 -11.67 -11.59
C THR A 292 7.49 -10.51 -10.85
N ILE A 293 6.72 -9.76 -10.07
CA ILE A 293 7.26 -8.78 -9.12
C ILE A 293 7.44 -9.52 -7.79
N LEU A 294 8.57 -9.32 -7.11
CA LEU A 294 8.80 -9.79 -5.76
C LEU A 294 8.66 -8.58 -4.83
N LEU A 295 7.60 -8.58 -4.03
CA LEU A 295 7.39 -7.62 -2.97
C LEU A 295 8.19 -8.09 -1.76
N ILE A 296 9.18 -7.29 -1.37
CA ILE A 296 10.01 -7.53 -0.19
C ILE A 296 9.57 -6.53 0.87
N MET A 297 9.34 -7.00 2.09
CA MET A 297 8.93 -6.16 3.22
C MET A 297 9.78 -6.50 4.43
N GLN A 298 10.07 -5.52 5.30
CA GLN A 298 10.82 -5.78 6.53
C GLN A 298 10.19 -5.15 7.77
N THR A 299 10.34 -5.80 8.93
CA THR A 299 9.95 -5.26 10.23
C THR A 299 10.97 -4.28 10.82
N VAL A 300 12.07 -4.04 10.11
CA VAL A 300 13.16 -3.12 10.53
C VAL A 300 12.63 -1.70 10.72
N GLU A 301 13.09 -1.02 11.76
CA GLU A 301 12.72 0.38 12.00
C GLU A 301 13.43 1.31 11.00
N ASN A 302 12.64 1.99 10.19
CA ASN A 302 13.07 3.11 9.37
C ASN A 302 11.95 4.14 9.30
N ARG A 303 12.33 5.40 9.07
CA ARG A 303 11.38 6.49 9.16
C ARG A 303 11.69 7.64 8.21
N MET A 304 10.65 8.40 7.93
CA MET A 304 10.66 9.65 7.20
C MET A 304 9.63 10.60 7.80
N ARG A 305 9.63 11.83 7.32
CA ARG A 305 8.65 12.85 7.70
C ARG A 305 7.90 13.34 6.47
N LEU A 306 6.59 13.43 6.57
CA LEU A 306 5.75 14.14 5.61
C LEU A 306 5.50 15.56 6.12
N LYS A 307 5.73 16.56 5.26
CA LYS A 307 5.47 17.96 5.57
C LYS A 307 4.90 18.69 4.36
N ARG A 308 4.37 19.89 4.58
CA ARG A 308 4.02 20.81 3.49
C ARG A 308 5.28 21.52 3.02
N GLY A 309 5.50 21.56 1.72
CA GLY A 309 6.69 22.17 1.14
C GLY A 309 6.59 22.31 -0.37
N ARG A 310 7.61 22.91 -0.98
CA ARG A 310 7.74 23.04 -2.43
C ARG A 310 8.80 22.06 -2.91
N SER A 311 8.56 21.43 -4.04
CA SER A 311 9.50 20.48 -4.66
C SER A 311 9.76 20.90 -6.10
N ILE A 312 10.99 20.69 -6.57
CA ILE A 312 11.33 20.89 -7.99
C ILE A 312 10.52 19.95 -8.88
N PHE A 313 10.19 18.75 -8.40
CA PHE A 313 9.39 17.76 -9.10
C PHE A 313 7.93 18.18 -9.25
N THR A 314 7.46 19.13 -8.44
CA THR A 314 6.11 19.71 -8.53
C THR A 314 6.10 21.09 -9.18
N LEU A 315 7.17 21.47 -9.90
CA LEU A 315 7.36 22.81 -10.45
C LEU A 315 7.21 23.90 -9.38
N TRP A 316 7.77 23.65 -8.19
CA TRP A 316 7.71 24.53 -7.02
C TRP A 316 6.31 24.76 -6.44
N ARG A 317 5.31 23.98 -6.85
CA ARG A 317 3.98 24.02 -6.25
C ARG A 317 4.04 23.50 -4.81
N GLN A 318 3.29 24.16 -3.94
CA GLN A 318 3.18 23.79 -2.53
C GLN A 318 2.34 22.51 -2.39
N GLY A 319 2.98 21.45 -1.90
CA GLY A 319 2.45 20.10 -1.85
C GLY A 319 2.88 19.36 -0.59
N LEU A 320 2.47 18.09 -0.52
CA LEU A 320 3.06 17.16 0.43
C LEU A 320 4.45 16.78 -0.07
N VAL A 321 5.46 16.89 0.78
CA VAL A 321 6.84 16.50 0.48
C VAL A 321 7.39 15.59 1.57
N THR A 322 8.28 14.70 1.17
CA THR A 322 8.98 13.79 2.08
C THR A 322 10.33 14.38 2.48
N GLU A 323 10.63 14.33 3.76
CA GLU A 323 11.92 14.64 4.36
C GLU A 323 12.53 13.34 4.90
N ARG A 324 13.75 13.03 4.45
CA ARG A 324 14.48 11.83 4.88
C ARG A 324 14.95 12.00 6.32
N ASP A 325 14.74 10.98 7.14
CA ASP A 325 15.40 10.90 8.44
C ASP A 325 16.87 10.50 8.22
N ARG A 326 17.79 11.23 8.86
CA ARG A 326 19.24 10.96 8.75
C ARG A 326 19.73 9.89 9.73
N SER A 327 18.97 9.64 10.80
CA SER A 327 19.32 8.67 11.84
C SER A 327 18.94 7.25 11.47
N LEU A 328 17.73 7.06 10.92
CA LEU A 328 17.20 5.75 10.51
C LEU A 328 16.58 5.86 9.11
N PRO A 329 17.43 6.05 8.07
CA PRO A 329 16.95 6.21 6.71
C PRO A 329 16.34 4.91 6.18
N ILE A 330 15.31 5.05 5.34
CA ILE A 330 14.76 3.93 4.57
C ILE A 330 15.79 3.55 3.49
N PRO A 331 16.31 2.32 3.48
CA PRO A 331 17.29 1.90 2.49
C PRO A 331 16.63 1.78 1.12
N ALA A 332 17.34 2.18 0.07
CA ALA A 332 16.87 2.00 -1.32
C ALA A 332 17.12 0.58 -1.85
N VAL A 333 17.92 -0.22 -1.15
CA VAL A 333 18.28 -1.59 -1.52
C VAL A 333 18.12 -2.48 -0.29
N VAL A 334 17.39 -3.58 -0.45
CA VAL A 334 17.26 -4.64 0.55
C VAL A 334 18.06 -5.84 0.04
N GLU A 335 19.26 -6.06 0.59
CA GLU A 335 20.20 -7.09 0.11
C GLU A 335 19.60 -8.51 0.17
N ALA A 336 18.84 -8.82 1.22
CA ALA A 336 18.12 -10.09 1.34
C ALA A 336 17.14 -10.31 0.16
N GLY A 337 16.40 -9.25 -0.21
CA GLY A 337 15.49 -9.27 -1.37
C GLY A 337 16.23 -9.42 -2.70
N ARG A 338 17.38 -8.75 -2.84
CA ARG A 338 18.25 -8.88 -4.02
C ARG A 338 18.72 -10.32 -4.23
N ALA A 339 19.17 -10.99 -3.16
CA ALA A 339 19.64 -12.37 -3.22
C ALA A 339 18.55 -13.35 -3.69
N VAL A 340 17.29 -13.11 -3.30
CA VAL A 340 16.13 -13.91 -3.75
C VAL A 340 15.83 -13.65 -5.23
N VAL A 341 15.86 -12.39 -5.67
CA VAL A 341 15.63 -12.03 -7.08
C VAL A 341 16.68 -12.62 -8.00
N GLU A 342 17.96 -12.58 -7.61
CA GLU A 342 19.06 -13.18 -8.36
C GLU A 342 18.90 -14.71 -8.47
N ARG A 343 18.50 -15.39 -7.39
CA ARG A 343 18.20 -16.83 -7.39
C ARG A 343 17.00 -17.17 -8.27
N PHE A 344 15.94 -16.40 -8.17
CA PHE A 344 14.76 -16.58 -9.01
C PHE A 344 15.18 -16.43 -10.48
N ALA A 345 15.89 -15.35 -10.81
CA ALA A 345 16.32 -15.08 -12.17
C ALA A 345 17.22 -16.18 -12.76
N ALA A 346 18.13 -16.73 -11.95
CA ALA A 346 18.99 -17.85 -12.37
C ALA A 346 18.18 -19.13 -12.67
N ARG A 347 17.16 -19.44 -11.87
CA ARG A 347 16.32 -20.64 -12.02
C ARG A 347 15.38 -20.58 -13.22
N THR A 348 14.96 -19.38 -13.62
CA THR A 348 13.94 -19.19 -14.66
C THR A 348 14.48 -18.58 -15.95
N ASN A 349 15.81 -18.52 -16.12
CA ASN A 349 16.46 -17.81 -17.24
C ASN A 349 15.88 -16.39 -17.45
N SER A 350 15.74 -15.65 -16.35
CA SER A 350 15.10 -14.33 -16.34
C SER A 350 16.10 -13.18 -16.22
N ILE A 351 15.59 -11.98 -16.44
CA ILE A 351 16.24 -10.70 -16.26
C ILE A 351 15.81 -10.17 -14.89
N ALA A 352 16.75 -9.97 -13.98
CA ALA A 352 16.51 -9.31 -12.70
C ALA A 352 16.30 -7.80 -12.90
N GLN A 353 15.32 -7.24 -12.21
CA GLN A 353 14.88 -5.85 -12.33
C GLN A 353 14.65 -5.22 -10.95
N SER A 354 14.76 -3.89 -10.90
CA SER A 354 14.39 -3.02 -9.76
C SER A 354 13.62 -1.82 -10.29
N THR A 355 13.16 -0.91 -9.42
CA THR A 355 12.45 0.29 -9.83
C THR A 355 13.40 1.39 -10.29
N VAL A 356 12.95 2.21 -11.24
CA VAL A 356 13.68 3.38 -11.75
C VAL A 356 14.05 4.37 -10.64
N ASN A 357 13.20 4.51 -9.62
CA ASN A 357 13.43 5.41 -8.49
C ASN A 357 14.57 4.92 -7.59
N GLU A 358 14.60 3.61 -7.31
CA GLU A 358 15.67 3.00 -6.53
C GLU A 358 16.99 3.11 -7.29
N VAL A 359 16.99 2.68 -8.55
CA VAL A 359 18.20 2.63 -9.40
C VAL A 359 18.75 4.01 -9.73
N LEU A 360 17.94 4.92 -10.26
CA LEU A 360 18.45 6.21 -10.75
C LEU A 360 18.47 7.31 -9.68
N LEU A 361 17.50 7.31 -8.76
CA LEU A 361 17.30 8.41 -7.81
C LEU A 361 17.69 8.05 -6.37
N ASN A 362 18.17 6.83 -6.11
CA ASN A 362 18.46 6.33 -4.77
C ASN A 362 17.30 6.60 -3.80
N THR A 363 16.07 6.42 -4.28
CA THR A 363 14.85 6.78 -3.56
C THR A 363 13.98 5.53 -3.44
N PRO A 364 13.70 5.07 -2.21
CA PRO A 364 12.89 3.87 -2.01
C PRO A 364 11.47 4.10 -2.53
N SER A 365 10.87 3.04 -3.05
CA SER A 365 9.47 3.01 -3.46
C SER A 365 8.68 2.09 -2.52
N THR A 366 7.43 2.43 -2.25
CA THR A 366 6.57 1.61 -1.38
C THR A 366 5.15 1.64 -1.90
N ALA A 367 4.45 0.52 -1.74
CA ALA A 367 3.01 0.43 -1.91
C ALA A 367 2.28 0.71 -0.58
N HIS A 368 2.95 0.44 0.55
CA HIS A 368 2.38 0.53 1.89
C HIS A 368 3.05 1.61 2.74
N ILE A 369 2.70 2.86 2.46
CA ILE A 369 3.05 3.98 3.35
C ILE A 369 2.22 3.91 4.64
N LEU A 370 2.87 4.13 5.78
CA LEU A 370 2.30 4.01 7.13
C LEU A 370 2.71 5.20 8.00
N GLY A 371 1.97 5.47 9.08
CA GLY A 371 2.33 6.50 10.07
C GLY A 371 2.04 7.94 9.64
N GLY A 372 2.39 8.90 10.50
CA GLY A 372 2.12 10.33 10.30
C GLY A 372 1.00 10.90 11.18
N CYS A 373 0.11 10.05 11.67
CA CYS A 373 -0.92 10.37 12.67
C CYS A 373 -0.84 9.39 13.84
N GLY A 374 0.37 9.18 14.38
CA GLY A 374 0.62 8.14 15.39
C GLY A 374 -0.14 8.35 16.70
N ILE A 375 -0.48 7.24 17.34
CA ILE A 375 -1.08 7.19 18.68
C ILE A 375 -0.05 7.65 19.72
N GLY A 376 -0.47 8.46 20.70
CA GLY A 376 0.36 8.91 21.81
C GLY A 376 -0.40 8.99 23.13
N ALA A 377 0.32 9.28 24.22
CA ALA A 377 -0.29 9.55 25.52
C ALA A 377 -0.91 10.96 25.59
N ASP A 378 -0.35 11.88 24.80
CA ASP A 378 -0.71 13.30 24.74
C ASP A 378 -0.34 13.92 23.38
N GLU A 379 -0.68 15.19 23.18
CA GLU A 379 -0.40 15.91 21.94
C GLU A 379 1.10 16.12 21.66
N GLN A 380 1.97 15.94 22.64
CA GLN A 380 3.43 16.09 22.46
C GLN A 380 4.07 14.79 21.95
N SER A 381 3.49 13.65 22.31
CA SER A 381 3.97 12.31 21.96
C SER A 381 3.26 11.72 20.73
N GLY A 382 2.00 12.09 20.46
CA GLY A 382 1.23 11.62 19.31
C GLY A 382 0.25 12.65 18.75
N VAL A 383 -0.53 12.23 17.74
CA VAL A 383 -1.57 13.04 17.08
C VAL A 383 -2.96 12.67 17.57
N ILE A 384 -3.15 11.39 17.87
CA ILE A 384 -4.41 10.82 18.34
C ILE A 384 -4.21 10.03 19.63
N ASP A 385 -5.27 9.88 20.40
CA ASP A 385 -5.30 9.00 21.56
C ASP A 385 -5.56 7.52 21.17
N ILE A 386 -5.64 6.64 22.17
CA ILE A 386 -5.91 5.20 21.97
C ILE A 386 -7.31 4.92 21.38
N LYS A 387 -8.22 5.89 21.44
CA LYS A 387 -9.56 5.82 20.84
C LYS A 387 -9.60 6.45 19.45
N HIS A 388 -8.44 6.76 18.90
CA HIS A 388 -8.25 7.40 17.61
C HIS A 388 -8.78 8.83 17.53
N GLU A 389 -9.09 9.47 18.67
CA GLU A 389 -9.55 10.86 18.71
C GLU A 389 -8.34 11.79 18.62
N VAL A 390 -8.44 12.81 17.75
CA VAL A 390 -7.38 13.79 17.54
C VAL A 390 -7.29 14.71 18.76
N PHE A 391 -6.09 14.80 19.35
CA PHE A 391 -5.87 15.69 20.48
C PHE A 391 -6.28 17.13 20.15
N ASN A 392 -6.88 17.80 21.13
CA ASN A 392 -7.43 19.16 21.04
C ASN A 392 -8.68 19.34 20.16
N TYR A 393 -9.21 18.27 19.52
CA TYR A 393 -10.38 18.36 18.63
C TYR A 393 -11.41 17.24 18.89
N PRO A 394 -12.28 17.41 19.91
CA PRO A 394 -13.31 16.41 20.23
C PRO A 394 -14.24 16.12 19.05
N GLY A 395 -14.49 14.86 18.77
CA GLY A 395 -15.29 14.39 17.63
C GLY A 395 -14.54 14.34 16.29
N LEU A 396 -13.23 14.59 16.27
CA LEU A 396 -12.37 14.41 15.10
C LEU A 396 -11.53 13.14 15.30
N TYR A 397 -11.62 12.18 14.39
CA TYR A 397 -10.95 10.88 14.51
C TYR A 397 -10.11 10.54 13.28
N VAL A 398 -9.14 9.65 13.40
CA VAL A 398 -8.35 9.11 12.28
C VAL A 398 -8.42 7.59 12.25
N ALA A 399 -8.83 7.02 11.12
CA ALA A 399 -8.95 5.58 10.92
C ALA A 399 -8.43 5.19 9.52
N ASP A 400 -7.10 5.16 9.39
CA ASP A 400 -6.38 4.64 8.22
C ASP A 400 -4.93 4.29 8.57
N GLY A 401 -4.12 3.87 7.59
CA GLY A 401 -2.72 3.48 7.80
C GLY A 401 -1.82 4.55 8.43
N SER A 402 -2.26 5.81 8.56
CA SER A 402 -1.45 6.87 9.18
C SER A 402 -1.32 6.71 10.68
N VAL A 403 -2.18 5.88 11.30
CA VAL A 403 -2.12 5.55 12.72
C VAL A 403 -1.15 4.41 13.00
N ILE A 404 -0.78 3.63 11.98
CA ILE A 404 0.05 2.43 12.13
C ILE A 404 1.48 2.86 12.51
N PRO A 405 1.98 2.43 13.68
CA PRO A 405 3.18 3.01 14.27
C PRO A 405 4.46 2.20 14.01
N ALA A 406 4.43 1.20 13.14
CA ALA A 406 5.58 0.33 12.86
C ALA A 406 5.56 -0.17 11.41
N ASN A 407 6.71 -0.63 10.93
CA ASN A 407 6.77 -1.49 9.76
C ASN A 407 6.31 -2.89 10.16
N LEU A 408 5.32 -3.42 9.45
CA LEU A 408 4.70 -4.71 9.79
C LEU A 408 5.44 -5.88 9.13
N GLY A 409 6.18 -5.63 8.03
CA GLY A 409 6.80 -6.69 7.24
C GLY A 409 5.79 -7.58 6.51
N VAL A 410 4.51 -7.17 6.48
CA VAL A 410 3.39 -7.82 5.80
C VAL A 410 2.42 -6.75 5.29
N ASN A 411 1.45 -7.15 4.47
CA ASN A 411 0.44 -6.25 3.92
C ASN A 411 -0.47 -5.68 5.04
N PRO A 412 -0.61 -4.35 5.17
CA PRO A 412 -1.23 -3.70 6.35
C PRO A 412 -2.75 -3.54 6.27
N SER A 413 -3.43 -4.21 5.32
CA SER A 413 -4.87 -3.98 5.09
C SER A 413 -5.76 -4.64 6.14
N LEU A 414 -5.32 -5.75 6.72
CA LEU A 414 -5.96 -6.44 7.84
C LEU A 414 -5.27 -5.98 9.11
#